data_AF-A0A9D1FC70-F1
#
_entry.id   AF-A0A9D1FC70-F1
#
_cell.length_a   1.000
_cell.length_b   1.000
_cell.length_c   1.000
_cell.angle_alpha   90.00
_cell.angle_beta   90.00
_cell.angle_gamma   90.00
#
_symmetry.space_group_name_H-M   'P 1'
#
loop_
_entity.id
_entity.type
_entity.pdbx_description
1 polymer ?
#
loop_
_entity_poly.entity_id
_entity_poly.type
_entity_poly.pdbx_seq_one_letter_code
_entity_poly.pdbx_strand_id
1 'polypeptide(L)'
;MRTRHPLTLLAVLLVSSALMAAIGVAIRCTVGKEVQQLQSGPAVAVPLMVLADPTLLRVPETMAPVEDTETLSKPQETPSGSRIPSINPAPEADTGADAGTDQTEEQPVEQEQPAVTFGTVEDSYFADALFIGDSRTVGLSQYGRLGQADYFADVGLTVFNLWDKALSDTNFERQTLETLLSGRTYGKIYLMLGINELGYPMDSLLSQYQSTVSAIRKLQPQADLLLCANLHVTRTASAGTSWLSMENLCRLDAEIEAMADGEHSFYLDVNPVFCDAEGYLKDDMTGDGVHPYAAGYTLWADWLREHGIIRNEETTVGGNQVVHSPGAGL
;
A
#
# COMPACT_ATOMS: atom_id res chain seq x y z
N MET A 1 -1.89 14.50 -70.91
CA MET A 1 -1.62 14.94 -69.52
C MET A 1 -2.94 15.43 -68.93
N ARG A 2 -3.48 14.74 -67.90
CA ARG A 2 -4.77 15.10 -67.27
C ARG A 2 -4.44 15.76 -65.93
N THR A 3 -4.67 17.06 -65.82
CA THR A 3 -4.46 17.86 -64.61
C THR A 3 -5.50 17.46 -63.56
N ARG A 4 -5.05 16.88 -62.45
CA ARG A 4 -5.90 16.66 -61.27
C ARG A 4 -6.00 17.99 -60.52
N HIS A 5 -7.23 18.48 -60.33
CA HIS A 5 -7.49 19.79 -59.71
C HIS A 5 -7.26 19.72 -58.18
N PRO A 6 -6.43 20.62 -57.61
CA PRO A 6 -6.08 20.60 -56.17
C PRO A 6 -7.27 20.89 -55.25
N LEU A 7 -8.33 21.55 -55.76
CA LEU A 7 -9.55 21.86 -55.02
C LEU A 7 -10.37 20.61 -54.66
N THR A 8 -10.30 19.54 -55.46
CA THR A 8 -11.06 18.30 -55.22
C THR A 8 -10.44 17.49 -54.08
N LEU A 9 -9.12 17.55 -53.88
CA LEU A 9 -8.43 16.86 -52.79
C LEU A 9 -8.69 17.54 -51.44
N LEU A 10 -8.73 18.88 -51.42
CA LEU A 10 -9.02 19.68 -50.22
C LEU A 10 -10.46 19.47 -49.74
N ALA A 11 -11.42 19.36 -50.66
CA ALA A 11 -12.81 19.07 -50.32
C ALA A 11 -13.00 17.68 -49.70
N VAL A 12 -12.29 16.66 -50.20
CA VAL A 12 -12.33 15.30 -49.63
C VAL A 12 -11.72 15.25 -48.22
N LEU A 13 -10.62 15.97 -47.99
CA LEU A 13 -9.99 16.06 -46.67
C LEU A 13 -10.90 16.75 -45.63
N LEU A 14 -11.52 17.87 -45.99
CA LEU A 14 -12.42 18.60 -45.07
C LEU A 14 -13.70 17.82 -44.73
N VAL A 15 -14.26 17.08 -45.68
CA VAL A 15 -15.42 16.20 -45.44
C VAL A 15 -15.03 15.03 -44.53
N SER A 16 -13.82 14.47 -44.69
CA SER A 16 -13.33 13.38 -43.83
C SER A 16 -13.08 13.81 -42.39
N SER A 17 -12.55 15.01 -42.15
CA SER A 17 -12.32 15.53 -40.79
C SER A 17 -13.63 15.87 -40.07
N ALA A 18 -14.62 16.41 -40.79
CA ALA A 18 -15.94 16.70 -40.23
C ALA A 18 -16.70 15.42 -39.84
N LEU A 19 -16.56 14.35 -40.63
CA LEU A 19 -17.18 13.06 -40.33
C LEU A 19 -16.54 12.39 -39.10
N MET A 20 -15.22 12.43 -38.96
CA MET A 20 -14.53 11.88 -37.78
C MET A 20 -14.85 12.66 -36.50
N ALA A 21 -14.98 13.98 -36.58
CA ALA A 21 -15.39 14.81 -35.45
C ALA A 21 -16.85 14.51 -35.03
N ALA A 22 -17.76 14.34 -35.99
CA ALA A 22 -19.16 14.00 -35.72
C ALA A 22 -19.30 12.61 -35.09
N ILE A 23 -18.53 11.63 -35.57
CA ILE A 23 -18.47 10.28 -34.99
C ILE A 23 -17.89 10.35 -33.56
N GLY A 24 -16.81 11.10 -33.34
CA GLY A 24 -16.22 11.29 -32.02
C GLY A 24 -17.19 11.91 -31.01
N VAL A 25 -17.96 12.94 -31.43
CA VAL A 25 -19.00 13.57 -30.58
C VAL A 25 -20.16 12.61 -30.32
N ALA A 26 -20.59 11.82 -31.30
CA ALA A 26 -21.65 10.84 -31.13
C ALA A 26 -21.24 9.71 -30.16
N ILE A 27 -20.00 9.24 -30.23
CA ILE A 27 -19.44 8.26 -29.27
C ILE A 27 -19.39 8.88 -27.88
N ARG A 28 -18.89 10.12 -27.73
CA ARG A 28 -18.84 10.82 -26.43
C ARG A 28 -20.21 11.01 -25.80
N CYS A 29 -21.22 11.37 -26.60
CA CYS A 29 -22.60 11.54 -26.13
C CYS A 29 -23.26 10.21 -25.74
N THR A 30 -22.95 9.13 -26.46
CA THR A 30 -23.51 7.80 -26.17
C THR A 30 -22.88 7.22 -24.90
N VAL A 31 -21.54 7.27 -24.79
CA VAL A 31 -20.80 6.82 -23.61
C VAL A 31 -21.16 7.66 -22.38
N GLY A 32 -21.31 8.99 -22.53
CA GLY A 32 -21.73 9.85 -21.43
C GLY A 32 -23.12 9.51 -20.87
N LYS A 33 -24.06 9.09 -21.71
CA LYS A 33 -25.40 8.66 -21.28
C LYS A 33 -25.38 7.31 -20.56
N GLU A 34 -24.56 6.37 -21.02
CA GLU A 34 -24.37 5.05 -20.39
C GLU A 34 -23.70 5.17 -19.00
N VAL A 35 -22.68 6.03 -18.88
CA VAL A 35 -22.00 6.32 -17.61
C VAL A 35 -22.94 7.00 -16.60
N GLN A 36 -23.81 7.91 -17.07
CA GLN A 36 -24.80 8.57 -16.21
C GLN A 36 -25.84 7.57 -15.65
N GLN A 37 -26.20 6.53 -16.41
CA GLN A 37 -27.10 5.48 -15.93
C GLN A 37 -26.43 4.58 -14.89
N LEU A 38 -25.15 4.24 -15.07
CA LEU A 38 -24.36 3.44 -14.11
C LEU A 38 -24.16 4.16 -12.76
N GLN A 39 -24.09 5.50 -12.76
CA GLN A 39 -23.96 6.32 -11.55
C GLN A 39 -25.26 6.48 -10.74
N SER A 40 -26.41 6.05 -11.28
CA SER A 40 -27.73 6.22 -10.64
C SER A 40 -28.24 5.01 -9.84
N GLY A 41 -27.47 3.91 -9.81
CA GLY A 41 -27.71 2.75 -8.93
C GLY A 41 -26.89 2.80 -7.63
N PRO A 42 -27.21 1.99 -6.61
CA PRO A 42 -26.38 1.90 -5.41
C PRO A 42 -24.97 1.45 -5.79
N ALA A 43 -23.96 2.10 -5.23
CA ALA A 43 -22.56 2.04 -5.67
C ALA A 43 -22.02 0.61 -5.74
N VAL A 44 -21.74 0.16 -6.97
CA VAL A 44 -20.96 -1.05 -7.29
C VAL A 44 -19.61 -0.57 -7.81
N ALA A 45 -18.52 -1.12 -7.24
CA ALA A 45 -17.16 -0.86 -7.70
C ALA A 45 -17.06 -1.04 -9.21
N VAL A 46 -16.52 -0.06 -9.93
CA VAL A 46 -16.39 -0.10 -11.39
C VAL A 46 -14.99 -0.60 -11.75
N PRO A 47 -14.82 -1.85 -12.23
CA PRO A 47 -13.60 -2.23 -12.93
C PRO A 47 -13.68 -1.66 -14.36
N LEU A 48 -12.79 -0.73 -14.70
CA LEU A 48 -12.62 -0.28 -16.09
C LEU A 48 -11.53 -1.12 -16.75
N MET A 49 -11.92 -2.18 -17.47
CA MET A 49 -11.08 -2.83 -18.46
C MET A 49 -11.88 -3.08 -19.74
N VAL A 50 -11.59 -2.34 -20.81
CA VAL A 50 -11.83 -2.78 -22.20
C VAL A 50 -10.71 -2.24 -23.08
N LEU A 51 -9.65 -3.04 -23.25
CA LEU A 51 -8.83 -3.06 -24.46
C LEU A 51 -8.23 -4.48 -24.62
N ALA A 52 -9.07 -5.48 -24.87
CA ALA A 52 -8.76 -6.68 -25.66
C ALA A 52 -9.96 -7.64 -25.67
N ASP A 53 -10.24 -8.21 -26.84
CA ASP A 53 -11.08 -9.38 -27.10
C ASP A 53 -12.59 -9.17 -27.42
N PRO A 54 -13.02 -9.34 -28.70
CA PRO A 54 -14.42 -9.23 -29.13
C PRO A 54 -15.27 -10.50 -28.89
N THR A 55 -14.80 -11.51 -28.15
CA THR A 55 -15.54 -12.78 -27.97
C THR A 55 -16.45 -12.85 -26.74
N LEU A 56 -16.43 -11.87 -25.82
CA LEU A 56 -17.21 -11.94 -24.57
C LEU A 56 -18.68 -11.49 -24.66
N LEU A 57 -19.19 -11.17 -25.86
CA LEU A 57 -20.61 -10.86 -26.06
C LEU A 57 -21.46 -12.14 -26.15
N ARG A 58 -21.68 -12.83 -25.02
CA ARG A 58 -22.79 -13.78 -24.90
C ARG A 58 -23.27 -13.91 -23.45
N VAL A 59 -24.38 -13.24 -23.13
CA VAL A 59 -25.14 -13.43 -21.89
C VAL A 59 -26.27 -14.43 -22.16
N PRO A 60 -26.51 -15.46 -21.33
CA PRO A 60 -27.79 -16.15 -21.30
C PRO A 60 -28.75 -15.43 -20.34
N GLU A 61 -29.94 -15.09 -20.85
CA GLU A 61 -31.11 -14.67 -20.08
C GLU A 61 -31.50 -15.74 -19.06
N THR A 62 -31.82 -15.35 -17.82
CA THR A 62 -33.11 -15.62 -17.11
C THR A 62 -32.97 -15.16 -15.64
N MET A 63 -33.78 -14.19 -15.22
CA MET A 63 -34.05 -13.89 -13.81
C MET A 63 -35.45 -14.37 -13.43
N ALA A 64 -35.61 -14.85 -12.19
CA ALA A 64 -36.87 -14.86 -11.46
C ALA A 64 -36.61 -14.43 -10.00
N PRO A 65 -37.53 -13.70 -9.33
CA PRO A 65 -37.26 -12.96 -8.10
C PRO A 65 -37.71 -13.72 -6.84
N VAL A 66 -37.12 -13.40 -5.69
CA VAL A 66 -37.67 -13.73 -4.36
C VAL A 66 -37.52 -12.51 -3.45
N GLU A 67 -38.66 -12.00 -2.97
CA GLU A 67 -38.80 -11.02 -1.88
C GLU A 67 -38.51 -11.69 -0.53
N ASP A 68 -37.95 -10.94 0.43
CA ASP A 68 -38.61 -10.77 1.74
C ASP A 68 -37.87 -9.74 2.61
N THR A 69 -38.71 -8.91 3.24
CA THR A 69 -38.46 -7.86 4.24
C THR A 69 -38.05 -8.43 5.60
N GLU A 70 -37.24 -7.70 6.39
CA GLU A 70 -37.51 -7.40 7.82
C GLU A 70 -36.47 -6.43 8.44
N THR A 71 -36.94 -5.80 9.51
CA THR A 71 -36.66 -4.49 10.11
C THR A 71 -35.47 -4.36 11.09
N LEU A 72 -35.00 -3.11 11.26
CA LEU A 72 -34.03 -2.63 12.26
C LEU A 72 -34.42 -2.91 13.72
N SER A 73 -33.42 -3.12 14.60
CA SER A 73 -33.42 -2.64 15.99
C SER A 73 -32.01 -2.54 16.59
N LYS A 74 -31.78 -1.42 17.31
CA LYS A 74 -30.56 -0.99 18.04
C LYS A 74 -30.68 -1.35 19.53
N PRO A 75 -29.59 -1.44 20.32
CA PRO A 75 -29.69 -1.14 21.76
C PRO A 75 -28.77 -0.02 22.27
N GLN A 76 -29.24 0.61 23.35
CA GLN A 76 -28.74 1.79 24.08
C GLN A 76 -28.25 1.40 25.49
N GLU A 77 -27.44 2.28 26.09
CA GLU A 77 -26.59 2.17 27.30
C GLU A 77 -27.23 2.13 28.71
N THR A 78 -26.33 1.86 29.70
CA THR A 78 -26.19 2.36 31.11
C THR A 78 -26.86 1.58 32.27
N PRO A 79 -26.48 1.77 33.57
CA PRO A 79 -25.24 2.32 34.20
C PRO A 79 -24.69 1.61 35.48
N SER A 80 -23.43 1.95 35.82
CA SER A 80 -22.84 2.41 37.13
C SER A 80 -23.04 1.67 38.47
N GLY A 81 -21.91 1.51 39.20
CA GLY A 81 -21.83 1.86 40.63
C GLY A 81 -20.82 1.07 41.48
N SER A 82 -19.73 1.71 41.94
CA SER A 82 -19.49 1.96 43.38
C SER A 82 -18.14 2.69 43.63
N ARG A 83 -18.10 3.52 44.68
CA ARG A 83 -17.12 4.57 44.99
C ARG A 83 -16.50 4.35 46.39
N ILE A 84 -15.17 4.53 46.47
CA ILE A 84 -14.18 4.93 47.52
C ILE A 84 -14.65 5.29 48.98
N PRO A 85 -13.74 5.33 50.00
CA PRO A 85 -12.91 6.55 50.24
C PRO A 85 -11.45 6.37 50.77
N SER A 86 -10.64 7.42 50.57
CA SER A 86 -9.33 7.80 51.20
C SER A 86 -9.40 7.87 52.75
N ILE A 87 -8.34 8.03 53.58
CA ILE A 87 -7.38 9.17 53.76
C ILE A 87 -6.19 8.73 54.68
N ASN A 88 -4.99 9.33 54.50
CA ASN A 88 -3.73 9.20 55.26
C ASN A 88 -3.73 9.99 56.61
N PRO A 89 -2.81 9.79 57.60
CA PRO A 89 -1.42 10.32 57.54
C PRO A 89 -0.30 9.54 58.30
N ALA A 90 0.96 9.92 58.04
CA ALA A 90 2.25 9.47 58.64
C ALA A 90 2.53 10.07 60.05
N PRO A 91 3.73 10.00 60.69
CA PRO A 91 4.93 9.14 60.58
C PRO A 91 5.41 8.56 61.96
N GLU A 92 6.42 7.67 62.02
CA GLU A 92 7.42 7.66 63.13
C GLU A 92 8.66 6.77 62.85
N ALA A 93 9.81 7.37 63.22
CA ALA A 93 11.18 6.90 63.46
C ALA A 93 11.34 5.49 64.11
N ASP A 94 12.47 4.78 64.19
CA ASP A 94 13.90 4.95 63.89
C ASP A 94 14.61 3.61 64.23
N THR A 95 15.85 3.44 63.74
CA THR A 95 16.93 2.50 64.12
C THR A 95 16.87 1.00 63.79
N GLY A 96 17.96 0.51 63.21
CA GLY A 96 18.39 -0.89 63.32
C GLY A 96 19.28 -1.37 62.18
N ALA A 97 20.58 -1.49 62.45
CA ALA A 97 21.67 -1.69 61.50
C ALA A 97 21.85 -3.11 60.92
N ASP A 98 22.50 -3.13 59.74
CA ASP A 98 23.55 -4.04 59.25
C ASP A 98 23.25 -5.54 59.01
N ALA A 99 23.25 -5.93 57.72
CA ALA A 99 24.02 -7.07 57.22
C ALA A 99 24.06 -7.02 55.68
N GLY A 100 25.26 -6.77 55.14
CA GLY A 100 25.51 -6.72 53.70
C GLY A 100 25.18 -8.02 52.97
N THR A 101 24.59 -7.86 51.78
CA THR A 101 24.73 -8.81 50.68
C THR A 101 24.92 -7.99 49.41
N ASP A 102 26.13 -8.10 48.87
CA ASP A 102 26.56 -7.56 47.59
C ASP A 102 25.78 -8.30 46.50
N GLN A 103 24.68 -7.70 46.03
CA GLN A 103 24.04 -8.09 44.79
C GLN A 103 24.44 -7.07 43.74
N THR A 104 25.43 -7.45 42.94
CA THR A 104 25.67 -6.84 41.64
C THR A 104 24.40 -7.03 40.82
N GLU A 105 23.57 -6.00 40.73
CA GLU A 105 22.52 -5.91 39.72
C GLU A 105 23.22 -5.89 38.36
N GLU A 106 23.23 -7.04 37.68
CA GLU A 106 23.52 -7.09 36.25
C GLU A 106 22.40 -6.32 35.54
N GLN A 107 22.67 -5.05 35.24
CA GLN A 107 21.84 -4.27 34.33
C GLN A 107 21.77 -5.01 32.99
N PRO A 108 20.56 -5.21 32.41
CA PRO A 108 20.45 -5.73 31.06
C PRO A 108 21.27 -4.85 30.12
N VAL A 109 22.25 -5.46 29.44
CA VAL A 109 22.97 -4.80 28.36
C VAL A 109 21.94 -4.55 27.26
N GLU A 110 21.46 -3.31 27.15
CA GLU A 110 20.67 -2.85 26.02
C GLU A 110 21.58 -2.95 24.79
N GLN A 111 21.38 -4.01 24.01
CA GLN A 111 22.07 -4.18 22.75
C GLN A 111 21.57 -3.06 21.84
N GLU A 112 22.43 -2.07 21.56
CA GLU A 112 22.17 -1.05 20.55
C GLU A 112 21.97 -1.78 19.22
N GLN A 113 20.72 -1.89 18.78
CA GLN A 113 20.41 -2.47 17.48
C GLN A 113 21.03 -1.61 16.37
N PRO A 114 21.55 -2.23 15.31
CA PRO A 114 22.22 -1.51 14.25
C PRO A 114 21.26 -0.50 13.60
N ALA A 115 21.72 0.74 13.46
CA ALA A 115 20.97 1.79 12.79
C ALA A 115 20.60 1.34 11.36
N VAL A 116 19.30 1.27 11.07
CA VAL A 116 18.78 0.95 9.75
C VAL A 116 18.85 2.20 8.87
N THR A 117 19.39 2.04 7.66
CA THR A 117 19.44 3.10 6.65
C THR A 117 18.90 2.60 5.32
N PHE A 118 18.37 3.50 4.50
CA PHE A 118 18.00 3.19 3.12
C PHE A 118 19.18 3.46 2.18
N GLY A 119 19.36 2.60 1.19
CA GLY A 119 20.41 2.74 0.18
C GLY A 119 20.19 1.89 -1.06
N THR A 120 21.14 2.01 -1.99
CA THR A 120 21.06 1.35 -3.30
C THR A 120 21.28 -0.15 -3.18
N VAL A 121 20.42 -0.92 -3.85
CA VAL A 121 20.41 -2.38 -3.88
C VAL A 121 20.21 -2.91 -5.30
N GLU A 122 20.73 -4.11 -5.54
CA GLU A 122 20.56 -4.85 -6.81
C GLU A 122 19.24 -5.65 -6.80
N ASP A 123 18.79 -6.12 -7.97
CA ASP A 123 17.54 -6.89 -8.12
C ASP A 123 17.43 -8.13 -7.19
N SER A 124 18.56 -8.75 -6.85
CA SER A 124 18.59 -9.90 -5.93
C SER A 124 18.08 -9.56 -4.53
N TYR A 125 18.12 -8.28 -4.14
CA TYR A 125 17.54 -7.81 -2.88
C TYR A 125 16.05 -8.12 -2.77
N PHE A 126 15.33 -8.14 -3.89
CA PHE A 126 13.88 -8.37 -3.92
C PHE A 126 13.50 -9.85 -4.09
N ALA A 127 14.46 -10.78 -4.08
CA ALA A 127 14.19 -12.20 -4.31
C ALA A 127 13.30 -12.86 -3.23
N ASP A 128 13.27 -12.29 -2.04
CA ASP A 128 12.47 -12.69 -0.87
C ASP A 128 11.46 -11.60 -0.48
N ALA A 129 11.09 -10.72 -1.41
CA ALA A 129 10.12 -9.66 -1.20
C ALA A 129 8.70 -10.07 -1.63
N LEU A 130 7.71 -9.63 -0.84
CA LEU A 130 6.29 -9.69 -1.20
C LEU A 130 5.73 -8.26 -1.30
N PHE A 131 5.10 -7.93 -2.42
CA PHE A 131 4.31 -6.72 -2.59
C PHE A 131 2.82 -7.04 -2.43
N ILE A 132 2.13 -6.31 -1.56
CA ILE A 132 0.70 -6.43 -1.30
C ILE A 132 0.05 -5.09 -1.64
N GLY A 133 -0.94 -5.11 -2.54
CA GLY A 133 -1.66 -3.88 -2.82
C GLY A 133 -2.71 -3.93 -3.92
N ASP A 134 -3.17 -2.75 -4.31
CA ASP A 134 -4.28 -2.54 -5.23
C ASP A 134 -3.87 -2.46 -6.72
N SER A 135 -4.66 -1.78 -7.55
CA SER A 135 -4.41 -1.49 -8.96
C SER A 135 -3.03 -0.89 -9.24
N ARG A 136 -2.46 -0.13 -8.33
CA ARG A 136 -1.14 0.47 -8.51
C ARG A 136 -0.03 -0.53 -8.28
N THR A 137 -0.23 -1.46 -7.34
CA THR A 137 0.68 -2.59 -7.16
C THR A 137 0.56 -3.59 -8.31
N VAL A 138 -0.63 -3.75 -8.91
CA VAL A 138 -0.81 -4.47 -10.19
C VAL A 138 -0.02 -3.79 -11.31
N GLY A 139 -0.08 -2.46 -11.42
CA GLY A 139 0.72 -1.72 -12.40
C GLY A 139 2.22 -1.91 -12.18
N LEU A 140 2.67 -1.89 -10.93
CA LEU A 140 4.07 -2.16 -10.57
C LEU A 140 4.47 -3.58 -10.97
N SER A 141 3.63 -4.59 -10.73
CA SER A 141 3.93 -5.98 -11.11
C SER A 141 3.99 -6.20 -12.63
N GLN A 142 3.24 -5.42 -13.40
CA GLN A 142 3.19 -5.53 -14.86
C GLN A 142 4.30 -4.76 -15.58
N TYR A 143 4.64 -3.56 -15.10
CA TYR A 143 5.51 -2.62 -15.81
C TYR A 143 6.81 -2.29 -15.09
N GLY A 144 6.91 -2.61 -13.80
CA GLY A 144 8.07 -2.32 -12.94
C GLY A 144 8.46 -3.49 -12.04
N ARG A 145 8.23 -4.73 -12.49
CA ARG A 145 8.49 -5.93 -11.69
C ARG A 145 9.95 -5.96 -11.20
N LEU A 146 10.14 -6.16 -9.91
CA LEU A 146 11.46 -6.20 -9.27
C LEU A 146 11.96 -7.63 -9.12
N GLY A 147 12.84 -8.06 -10.03
CA GLY A 147 13.47 -9.37 -9.99
C GLY A 147 12.46 -10.52 -9.82
N GLN A 148 12.67 -11.32 -8.77
CA GLN A 148 11.84 -12.48 -8.43
C GLN A 148 10.79 -12.20 -7.34
N ALA A 149 10.55 -10.93 -6.98
CA ALA A 149 9.55 -10.58 -5.97
C ALA A 149 8.18 -11.18 -6.27
N ASP A 150 7.44 -11.52 -5.22
CA ASP A 150 6.06 -11.99 -5.28
C ASP A 150 5.10 -10.81 -5.19
N TYR A 151 3.97 -10.86 -5.91
CA TYR A 151 2.95 -9.80 -5.91
C TYR A 151 1.57 -10.36 -5.56
N PHE A 152 1.10 -10.10 -4.34
CA PHE A 152 -0.27 -10.34 -3.93
C PHE A 152 -1.11 -9.09 -4.18
N ALA A 153 -1.51 -8.87 -5.43
CA ALA A 153 -2.18 -7.64 -5.85
C ALA A 153 -3.38 -7.87 -6.75
N ASP A 154 -4.40 -7.03 -6.60
CA ASP A 154 -5.61 -7.02 -7.42
C ASP A 154 -6.15 -5.59 -7.55
N VAL A 155 -6.75 -5.26 -8.70
CA VAL A 155 -7.22 -3.90 -9.00
C VAL A 155 -8.15 -3.33 -7.91
N GLY A 156 -9.00 -4.15 -7.32
CA GLY A 156 -9.94 -3.75 -6.27
C GLY A 156 -9.60 -4.33 -4.90
N LEU A 157 -8.33 -4.57 -4.61
CA LEU A 157 -7.91 -5.00 -3.28
C LEU A 157 -8.09 -3.84 -2.29
N THR A 158 -8.57 -4.17 -1.09
CA THR A 158 -8.77 -3.26 0.03
C THR A 158 -8.33 -3.94 1.32
N VAL A 159 -8.07 -3.18 2.38
CA VAL A 159 -7.79 -3.76 3.70
C VAL A 159 -8.97 -4.57 4.26
N PHE A 160 -10.18 -4.32 3.77
CA PHE A 160 -11.39 -5.04 4.18
C PHE A 160 -11.56 -6.40 3.52
N ASN A 161 -11.06 -6.59 2.29
CA ASN A 161 -11.22 -7.84 1.54
C ASN A 161 -9.91 -8.61 1.33
N LEU A 162 -8.78 -8.07 1.81
CA LEU A 162 -7.44 -8.61 1.62
C LEU A 162 -7.32 -10.08 1.99
N TRP A 163 -7.85 -10.45 3.15
CA TRP A 163 -7.70 -11.78 3.73
C TRP A 163 -8.61 -12.83 3.09
N ASP A 164 -9.75 -12.39 2.55
CA ASP A 164 -10.76 -13.28 1.93
C ASP A 164 -10.48 -13.55 0.46
N LYS A 165 -9.70 -12.68 -0.21
CA LYS A 165 -9.34 -12.86 -1.61
C LYS A 165 -8.28 -13.93 -1.78
N ALA A 166 -8.49 -14.80 -2.77
CA ALA A 166 -7.47 -15.72 -3.27
C ALA A 166 -6.89 -15.18 -4.57
N LEU A 167 -5.58 -14.95 -4.60
CA LEU A 167 -4.84 -14.39 -5.74
C LEU A 167 -3.68 -15.31 -6.14
N SER A 168 -3.15 -15.10 -7.32
CA SER A 168 -1.99 -15.83 -7.87
C SER A 168 -1.01 -14.84 -8.48
N ASP A 169 0.26 -15.20 -8.49
CA ASP A 169 1.32 -14.50 -9.24
C ASP A 169 2.19 -15.54 -9.95
N THR A 170 3.19 -15.07 -10.70
CA THR A 170 4.15 -15.90 -11.44
C THR A 170 4.75 -17.04 -10.62
N ASN A 171 5.02 -16.80 -9.34
CA ASN A 171 5.75 -17.75 -8.48
C ASN A 171 4.84 -18.53 -7.52
N PHE A 172 3.53 -18.28 -7.48
CA PHE A 172 2.61 -18.98 -6.58
C PHE A 172 1.21 -19.15 -7.17
N GLU A 173 0.62 -20.32 -6.94
CA GLU A 173 -0.75 -20.61 -7.38
C GLU A 173 -1.81 -19.88 -6.55
N ARG A 174 -3.04 -19.85 -7.08
CA ARG A 174 -4.17 -19.13 -6.48
C ARG A 174 -4.42 -19.58 -5.04
N GLN A 175 -4.20 -18.67 -4.08
CA GLN A 175 -4.38 -18.92 -2.65
C GLN A 175 -4.66 -17.62 -1.88
N THR A 176 -5.12 -17.71 -0.64
CA THR A 176 -5.33 -16.54 0.23
C THR A 176 -4.01 -15.98 0.74
N LEU A 177 -4.01 -14.72 1.21
CA LEU A 177 -2.82 -14.12 1.81
C LEU A 177 -2.36 -14.92 3.04
N GLU A 178 -3.29 -15.36 3.88
CA GLU A 178 -2.96 -16.17 5.06
C GLU A 178 -2.25 -17.48 4.69
N THR A 179 -2.73 -18.17 3.64
CA THR A 179 -2.09 -19.39 3.14
C THR A 179 -0.68 -19.11 2.62
N LEU A 180 -0.52 -18.02 1.85
CA LEU A 180 0.76 -17.61 1.28
C LEU A 180 1.78 -17.28 2.38
N LEU A 181 1.38 -16.45 3.35
CA LEU A 181 2.23 -16.05 4.48
C LEU A 181 2.47 -17.18 5.47
N SER A 182 1.62 -18.21 5.54
CA SER A 182 1.88 -19.38 6.39
C SER A 182 2.78 -20.42 5.72
N GLY A 183 2.78 -20.47 4.39
CA GLY A 183 3.51 -21.46 3.59
C GLY A 183 4.88 -21.00 3.07
N ARG A 184 5.22 -19.72 3.23
CA ARG A 184 6.48 -19.12 2.77
C ARG A 184 7.09 -18.21 3.84
N THR A 185 8.36 -17.87 3.66
CA THR A 185 9.04 -16.86 4.47
C THR A 185 9.53 -15.76 3.56
N TYR A 186 9.19 -14.53 3.90
CA TYR A 186 9.67 -13.33 3.22
C TYR A 186 10.64 -12.60 4.14
N GLY A 187 11.70 -12.01 3.57
CA GLY A 187 12.53 -11.07 4.31
C GLY A 187 11.94 -9.68 4.32
N LYS A 188 11.12 -9.34 3.31
CA LYS A 188 10.53 -8.00 3.14
C LYS A 188 9.10 -8.09 2.64
N ILE A 189 8.21 -7.28 3.22
CA ILE A 189 6.81 -7.17 2.80
C ILE A 189 6.49 -5.70 2.59
N TYR A 190 6.10 -5.33 1.38
CA TYR A 190 5.67 -3.99 1.00
C TYR A 190 4.15 -3.95 0.99
N LEU A 191 3.55 -3.07 1.77
CA LEU A 191 2.09 -2.93 1.89
C LEU A 191 1.66 -1.54 1.42
N MET A 192 0.89 -1.47 0.33
CA MET A 192 0.22 -0.25 -0.14
C MET A 192 -1.27 -0.52 -0.37
N LEU A 193 -2.10 -0.04 0.55
CA LEU A 193 -3.56 -0.10 0.47
C LEU A 193 -4.17 1.16 1.12
N GLY A 194 -5.47 1.36 0.92
CA GLY A 194 -6.28 2.34 1.65
C GLY A 194 -6.91 3.42 0.77
N ILE A 195 -6.36 3.69 -0.42
CA ILE A 195 -6.93 4.72 -1.31
C ILE A 195 -8.33 4.35 -1.83
N ASN A 196 -8.59 3.07 -2.07
CA ASN A 196 -9.88 2.57 -2.57
C ASN A 196 -11.02 2.74 -1.53
N GLU A 197 -10.64 3.02 -0.29
CA GLU A 197 -11.51 3.02 0.86
C GLU A 197 -11.68 4.41 1.49
N LEU A 198 -11.13 5.47 0.87
CA LEU A 198 -11.25 6.85 1.36
C LEU A 198 -12.70 7.38 1.39
N GLY A 199 -13.66 6.65 0.82
CA GLY A 199 -15.10 6.90 0.97
C GLY A 199 -15.70 6.38 2.28
N TYR A 200 -15.00 5.52 3.02
CA TYR A 200 -15.43 4.99 4.31
C TYR A 200 -14.97 5.89 5.47
N PRO A 201 -15.55 5.74 6.68
CA PRO A 201 -15.03 6.42 7.86
C PRO A 201 -13.55 6.09 8.09
N MET A 202 -12.71 7.12 8.20
CA MET A 202 -11.26 6.98 8.37
C MET A 202 -10.90 6.06 9.55
N ASP A 203 -11.61 6.15 10.68
CA ASP A 203 -11.33 5.30 11.84
C ASP A 203 -11.57 3.81 11.55
N SER A 204 -12.56 3.49 10.71
CA SER A 204 -12.84 2.10 10.29
C SER A 204 -11.73 1.57 9.37
N LEU A 205 -11.24 2.43 8.46
CA LEU A 205 -10.11 2.12 7.59
C LEU A 205 -8.86 1.82 8.42
N LEU A 206 -8.48 2.75 9.31
CA LEU A 206 -7.25 2.67 10.09
C LEU A 206 -7.27 1.50 11.07
N SER A 207 -8.42 1.21 11.70
CA SER A 207 -8.58 0.03 12.55
C SER A 207 -8.33 -1.28 11.78
N GLN A 208 -8.86 -1.38 10.56
CA GLN A 208 -8.65 -2.55 9.71
C GLN A 208 -7.20 -2.61 9.17
N TYR A 209 -6.60 -1.47 8.85
CA TYR A 209 -5.21 -1.38 8.42
C TYR A 209 -4.26 -1.85 9.54
N GLN A 210 -4.45 -1.36 10.77
CA GLN A 210 -3.67 -1.76 11.93
C GLN A 210 -3.83 -3.25 12.26
N SER A 211 -5.06 -3.78 12.11
CA SER A 211 -5.32 -5.23 12.25
C SER A 211 -4.57 -6.04 11.18
N THR A 212 -4.52 -5.54 9.95
CA THR A 212 -3.78 -6.16 8.85
C THR A 212 -2.28 -6.16 9.12
N VAL A 213 -1.70 -5.02 9.53
CA VAL A 213 -0.29 -4.91 9.94
C VAL A 213 0.04 -5.90 11.06
N SER A 214 -0.82 -5.98 12.09
CA SER A 214 -0.64 -6.90 13.22
C SER A 214 -0.69 -8.37 12.78
N ALA A 215 -1.60 -8.73 11.88
CA ALA A 215 -1.72 -10.09 11.36
C ALA A 215 -0.51 -10.48 10.49
N ILE A 216 -0.04 -9.58 9.62
CA ILE A 216 1.18 -9.81 8.83
C ILE A 216 2.38 -10.02 9.74
N ARG A 217 2.61 -9.15 10.74
CA ARG A 217 3.71 -9.30 11.71
C ARG A 217 3.64 -10.61 12.47
N LYS A 218 2.44 -11.09 12.82
CA LYS A 218 2.27 -12.38 13.50
C LYS A 218 2.65 -13.56 12.60
N LEU A 219 2.28 -13.50 11.32
CA LEU A 219 2.57 -14.56 10.34
C LEU A 219 4.03 -14.53 9.85
N GLN A 220 4.65 -13.36 9.82
CA GLN A 220 6.01 -13.11 9.30
C GLN A 220 6.83 -12.27 10.29
N PRO A 221 7.13 -12.79 11.50
CA PRO A 221 7.75 -12.01 12.58
C PRO A 221 9.22 -11.63 12.33
N GLN A 222 9.82 -12.10 11.23
CA GLN A 222 11.21 -11.80 10.86
C GLN A 222 11.31 -10.94 9.60
N ALA A 223 10.19 -10.64 8.95
CA ALA A 223 10.16 -9.81 7.75
C ALA A 223 10.19 -8.33 8.14
N ASP A 224 10.92 -7.53 7.37
CA ASP A 224 10.76 -6.09 7.37
C ASP A 224 9.44 -5.71 6.72
N LEU A 225 8.59 -4.98 7.43
CA LEU A 225 7.31 -4.52 6.92
C LEU A 225 7.40 -3.06 6.47
N LEU A 226 7.44 -2.85 5.16
CA LEU A 226 7.50 -1.54 4.53
C LEU A 226 6.08 -1.04 4.24
N LEU A 227 5.59 -0.12 5.07
CA LEU A 227 4.33 0.56 4.92
C LEU A 227 4.51 1.69 3.89
N CYS A 228 3.92 1.52 2.72
CA CYS A 228 4.15 2.43 1.60
C CYS A 228 3.06 3.51 1.55
N ALA A 229 3.47 4.76 1.42
CA ALA A 229 2.59 5.90 1.16
C ALA A 229 1.75 5.68 -0.09
N ASN A 230 0.44 5.91 -0.01
CA ASN A 230 -0.40 5.86 -1.19
C ASN A 230 0.03 6.96 -2.16
N LEU A 231 0.08 6.64 -3.46
CA LEU A 231 0.33 7.66 -4.46
C LEU A 231 -0.76 8.72 -4.41
N HIS A 232 -0.30 9.96 -4.34
CA HIS A 232 -1.11 11.16 -4.48
C HIS A 232 -1.86 11.18 -5.81
N VAL A 233 -2.88 12.03 -5.89
CA VAL A 233 -3.71 12.20 -7.08
C VAL A 233 -3.51 13.59 -7.68
N THR A 234 -3.92 13.78 -8.92
CA THR A 234 -3.86 15.09 -9.57
C THR A 234 -4.76 16.09 -8.85
N ARG A 235 -4.48 17.39 -9.03
CA ARG A 235 -5.34 18.46 -8.52
C ARG A 235 -6.78 18.33 -9.02
N THR A 236 -6.95 17.96 -10.29
CA THR A 236 -8.28 17.74 -10.88
C THR A 236 -9.00 16.55 -10.25
N ALA A 237 -8.33 15.42 -10.04
CA ALA A 237 -8.93 14.27 -9.38
C ALA A 237 -9.35 14.60 -7.94
N SER A 238 -8.47 15.26 -7.17
CA SER A 238 -8.76 15.70 -5.81
C SER A 238 -9.92 16.67 -5.70
N ALA A 239 -10.09 17.57 -6.69
CA ALA A 239 -11.21 18.51 -6.70
C ALA A 239 -12.52 17.87 -7.23
N GLY A 240 -12.42 16.74 -7.93
CA GLY A 240 -13.54 16.08 -8.59
C GLY A 240 -14.45 15.30 -7.65
N THR A 241 -13.96 14.84 -6.50
CA THR A 241 -14.76 14.11 -5.51
C THR A 241 -14.33 14.46 -4.08
N SER A 242 -15.27 14.42 -3.12
CA SER A 242 -14.97 14.76 -1.73
C SER A 242 -14.23 13.66 -0.97
N TRP A 243 -14.38 12.39 -1.39
CA TRP A 243 -13.77 11.26 -0.70
C TRP A 243 -12.31 11.07 -1.10
N LEU A 244 -11.98 11.18 -2.40
CA LEU A 244 -10.62 11.13 -2.92
C LEU A 244 -9.95 12.52 -2.86
N SER A 245 -9.99 13.16 -1.70
CA SER A 245 -9.38 14.48 -1.51
C SER A 245 -7.91 14.33 -1.10
N MET A 246 -7.09 15.33 -1.44
CA MET A 246 -5.71 15.41 -0.95
C MET A 246 -5.65 15.42 0.59
N GLU A 247 -6.62 16.07 1.25
CA GLU A 247 -6.71 16.08 2.71
C GLU A 247 -6.88 14.67 3.29
N ASN A 248 -7.80 13.87 2.74
CA ASN A 248 -8.03 12.50 3.21
C ASN A 248 -6.83 11.60 2.91
N LEU A 249 -6.19 11.79 1.75
CA LEU A 249 -5.05 10.99 1.34
C LEU A 249 -3.81 11.28 2.19
N CYS A 250 -3.48 12.56 2.41
CA CYS A 250 -2.40 12.95 3.32
C CYS A 250 -2.68 12.50 4.76
N ARG A 251 -3.95 12.55 5.21
CA ARG A 251 -4.32 12.01 6.52
C ARG A 251 -4.09 10.51 6.61
N LEU A 252 -4.51 9.75 5.61
CA LEU A 252 -4.26 8.30 5.55
C LEU A 252 -2.76 8.00 5.63
N ASP A 253 -1.97 8.67 4.80
CA ASP A 253 -0.54 8.41 4.71
C ASP A 253 0.22 8.80 6.00
N ALA A 254 -0.17 9.90 6.65
CA ALA A 254 0.39 10.29 7.95
C ALA A 254 0.06 9.27 9.06
N GLU A 255 -1.15 8.70 9.04
CA GLU A 255 -1.55 7.68 10.01
C GLU A 255 -0.85 6.34 9.74
N ILE A 256 -0.60 6.00 8.47
CA ILE A 256 0.20 4.83 8.07
C ILE A 256 1.67 5.02 8.49
N GLU A 257 2.24 6.20 8.27
CA GLU A 257 3.61 6.54 8.73
C GLU A 257 3.74 6.37 10.24
N ALA A 258 2.76 6.85 11.01
CA ALA A 258 2.73 6.72 12.46
C ALA A 258 2.63 5.26 12.98
N MET A 259 2.27 4.30 12.13
CA MET A 259 2.27 2.86 12.49
C MET A 259 3.65 2.20 12.36
N ALA A 260 4.61 2.83 11.69
CA ALA A 260 5.97 2.31 11.56
C ALA A 260 6.77 2.52 12.86
N ASP A 261 7.45 1.47 13.32
CA ASP A 261 8.29 1.50 14.54
C ASP A 261 9.75 1.89 14.28
N GLY A 262 10.19 1.92 13.01
CA GLY A 262 11.55 2.27 12.62
C GLY A 262 12.60 1.18 12.89
N GLU A 263 12.18 0.00 13.34
CA GLU A 263 13.06 -1.12 13.70
C GLU A 263 12.76 -2.36 12.85
N HIS A 264 11.47 -2.71 12.75
CA HIS A 264 10.96 -3.86 12.00
C HIS A 264 9.86 -3.48 11.02
N SER A 265 9.32 -2.26 11.15
CA SER A 265 8.38 -1.67 10.23
C SER A 265 8.81 -0.25 9.86
N PHE A 266 8.79 0.06 8.58
CA PHE A 266 9.34 1.29 8.03
C PHE A 266 8.31 1.95 7.12
N TYR A 267 8.35 3.27 7.06
CA TYR A 267 7.53 4.03 6.12
C TYR A 267 8.33 4.36 4.85
N LEU A 268 7.72 4.17 3.68
CA LEU A 268 8.30 4.53 2.39
C LEU A 268 7.36 5.47 1.62
N ASP A 269 7.88 6.65 1.27
CA ASP A 269 7.15 7.63 0.48
C ASP A 269 7.81 7.89 -0.88
N VAL A 270 7.19 7.36 -1.94
CA VAL A 270 7.63 7.57 -3.33
C VAL A 270 7.02 8.83 -3.96
N ASN A 271 6.09 9.52 -3.29
CA ASN A 271 5.43 10.71 -3.84
C ASN A 271 6.39 11.81 -4.32
N PRO A 272 7.59 12.04 -3.73
CA PRO A 272 8.55 13.02 -4.26
C PRO A 272 8.99 12.79 -5.72
N VAL A 273 8.89 11.55 -6.24
CA VAL A 273 9.16 11.24 -7.65
C VAL A 273 8.00 11.67 -8.56
N PHE A 274 6.78 11.53 -8.06
CA PHE A 274 5.55 11.64 -8.84
C PHE A 274 4.86 13.00 -8.71
N CYS A 275 5.09 13.70 -7.61
CA CYS A 275 4.37 14.92 -7.29
C CYS A 275 5.09 16.18 -7.79
N ASP A 276 4.30 17.23 -7.96
CA ASP A 276 4.79 18.60 -8.11
C ASP A 276 5.16 19.22 -6.74
N ALA A 277 5.58 20.49 -6.77
CA ALA A 277 5.97 21.23 -5.56
C ALA A 277 4.81 21.50 -4.58
N GLU A 278 3.56 21.28 -5.03
CA GLU A 278 2.35 21.46 -4.23
C GLU A 278 1.85 20.12 -3.68
N GLY A 279 2.54 19.02 -3.98
CA GLY A 279 2.23 17.67 -3.53
C GLY A 279 1.20 16.95 -4.37
N TYR A 280 0.79 17.45 -5.54
CA TYR A 280 -0.15 16.74 -6.40
C TYR A 280 0.59 15.87 -7.42
N LEU A 281 0.03 14.71 -7.76
CA LEU A 281 0.53 13.92 -8.88
C LEU A 281 0.56 14.78 -10.15
N LYS A 282 1.70 14.79 -10.84
CA LYS A 282 1.87 15.58 -12.07
C LYS A 282 0.91 15.09 -13.16
N ASP A 283 0.21 16.02 -13.80
CA ASP A 283 -0.78 15.71 -14.85
C ASP A 283 -0.16 14.98 -16.07
N ASP A 284 1.13 15.16 -16.33
CA ASP A 284 1.83 14.50 -17.44
C ASP A 284 2.19 13.02 -17.15
N MET A 285 2.04 12.58 -15.90
CA MET A 285 2.34 11.20 -15.47
C MET A 285 1.11 10.28 -15.53
N THR A 286 -0.09 10.82 -15.78
CA THR A 286 -1.35 10.06 -15.67
C THR A 286 -2.39 10.52 -16.68
N GLY A 287 -3.24 9.60 -17.13
CA GLY A 287 -4.37 9.90 -18.00
C GLY A 287 -5.70 10.10 -17.27
N ASP A 288 -5.83 9.56 -16.05
CA ASP A 288 -7.07 9.55 -15.27
C ASP A 288 -6.94 10.30 -13.94
N GLY A 289 -5.74 10.79 -13.63
CA GLY A 289 -5.45 11.54 -12.42
C GLY A 289 -5.12 10.69 -11.20
N VAL A 290 -5.04 9.36 -11.34
CA VAL A 290 -4.89 8.39 -10.25
C VAL A 290 -3.79 7.36 -10.52
N HIS A 291 -3.72 6.85 -11.74
CA HIS A 291 -2.81 5.78 -12.13
C HIS A 291 -1.66 6.33 -12.99
N PRO A 292 -0.39 6.09 -12.61
CA PRO A 292 0.74 6.41 -13.48
C PRO A 292 0.68 5.65 -14.81
N TYR A 293 1.23 6.25 -15.86
CA TYR A 293 1.52 5.52 -17.09
C TYR A 293 2.58 4.44 -16.86
N ALA A 294 2.67 3.48 -17.79
CA ALA A 294 3.64 2.38 -17.73
C ALA A 294 5.08 2.84 -17.41
N ALA A 295 5.55 3.93 -18.02
CA ALA A 295 6.88 4.51 -17.77
C ALA A 295 7.06 4.99 -16.32
N GLY A 296 5.99 5.43 -15.66
CA GLY A 296 6.00 5.82 -14.26
C GLY A 296 6.32 4.64 -13.32
N TYR A 297 5.85 3.43 -13.64
CA TYR A 297 6.18 2.25 -12.85
C TYR A 297 7.64 1.83 -12.98
N THR A 298 8.31 2.11 -14.10
CA THR A 298 9.76 1.94 -14.22
C THR A 298 10.51 2.90 -13.28
N LEU A 299 10.09 4.17 -13.23
CA LEU A 299 10.66 5.15 -12.28
C LEU A 299 10.46 4.71 -10.83
N TRP A 300 9.29 4.15 -10.52
CA TRP A 300 9.03 3.60 -9.18
C TRP A 300 9.97 2.42 -8.86
N ALA A 301 10.13 1.49 -9.78
CA ALA A 301 11.03 0.35 -9.59
C ALA A 301 12.48 0.81 -9.35
N ASP A 302 12.95 1.81 -10.10
CA ASP A 302 14.29 2.39 -9.90
C ASP A 302 14.41 3.10 -8.54
N TRP A 303 13.39 3.86 -8.14
CA TRP A 303 13.36 4.45 -6.82
C TRP A 303 13.39 3.40 -5.70
N LEU A 304 12.68 2.29 -5.83
CA LEU A 304 12.73 1.19 -4.86
C LEU A 304 14.13 0.56 -4.77
N ARG A 305 14.86 0.45 -5.89
CA ARG A 305 16.28 0.02 -5.88
C ARG A 305 17.19 1.00 -5.15
N GLU A 306 16.85 2.27 -5.09
CA GLU A 306 17.60 3.28 -4.34
C GLU A 306 17.24 3.30 -2.84
N HIS A 307 16.16 2.62 -2.43
CA HIS A 307 15.59 2.66 -1.09
C HIS A 307 15.48 1.26 -0.45
N GLY A 308 16.48 0.40 -0.66
CA GLY A 308 16.60 -0.85 0.07
C GLY A 308 17.11 -0.63 1.50
N ILE A 309 16.54 -1.36 2.46
CA ILE A 309 17.03 -1.45 3.84
C ILE A 309 18.44 -2.04 3.86
N ILE A 310 19.39 -1.28 4.40
CA ILE A 310 20.78 -1.67 4.66
C ILE A 310 20.98 -1.79 6.16
N ARG A 311 21.31 -3.00 6.63
CA ARG A 311 21.71 -3.27 8.00
C ARG A 311 23.23 -3.31 8.09
N ASN A 312 23.81 -2.46 8.93
CA ASN A 312 25.23 -2.54 9.22
C ASN A 312 25.46 -3.71 10.18
N GLU A 313 26.01 -4.83 9.71
CA GLU A 313 26.45 -5.89 10.60
C GLU A 313 27.61 -5.37 11.47
N GLU A 314 27.48 -5.46 12.80
CA GLU A 314 28.60 -5.21 13.70
C GLU A 314 29.75 -6.15 13.33
N THR A 315 30.86 -5.57 12.88
CA THR A 315 32.10 -6.31 12.71
C THR A 315 32.58 -6.69 14.12
N THR A 316 32.27 -7.90 14.58
CA THR A 316 32.87 -8.45 15.78
C THR A 316 34.38 -8.62 15.54
N VAL A 317 35.17 -7.65 16.00
CA VAL A 317 36.64 -7.77 16.04
C VAL A 317 36.99 -8.78 17.12
N GLY A 318 36.93 -10.06 16.76
CA GLY A 318 37.48 -11.17 17.53
C GLY A 318 39.01 -11.17 17.47
N GLY A 319 39.65 -10.18 18.09
CA GLY A 319 41.09 -10.10 18.23
C GLY A 319 41.59 -10.92 19.42
N ASN A 320 41.65 -12.24 19.28
CA ASN A 320 42.33 -13.10 20.25
C ASN A 320 43.85 -12.93 20.08
N GLN A 321 44.44 -11.89 20.68
CA GLN A 321 45.89 -11.82 20.86
C GLN A 321 46.30 -12.75 21.99
N VAL A 322 46.67 -13.99 21.64
CA VAL A 322 47.50 -14.84 22.49
C VAL A 322 48.90 -14.22 22.51
N VAL A 323 49.21 -13.49 23.57
CA VAL A 323 50.57 -13.04 23.87
C VAL A 323 51.39 -14.27 24.25
N HIS A 324 52.13 -14.82 23.30
CA HIS A 324 53.22 -15.75 23.61
C HIS A 324 54.42 -14.95 24.11
N SER A 325 54.67 -15.02 25.42
CA SER A 325 55.97 -14.67 26.02
C SER A 325 57.05 -15.66 25.54
N PRO A 326 58.19 -15.21 24.99
CA PRO A 326 59.36 -16.07 24.84
C PRO A 326 60.11 -16.12 26.18
N GLY A 327 60.03 -17.28 26.83
CA GLY A 327 60.91 -17.66 27.93
C GLY A 327 62.35 -17.89 27.46
N ALA A 328 63.28 -17.57 28.35
CA ALA A 328 64.73 -17.63 28.20
C ALA A 328 65.27 -19.01 27.77
N GLY A 329 66.40 -19.00 27.05
CA GLY A 329 67.21 -20.18 26.82
C GLY A 329 68.50 -19.92 26.03
N LEU A 330 69.61 -19.78 26.80
CA LEU A 330 71.05 -19.83 26.45
C LEU A 330 71.67 -18.62 25.74
#